data_AF-A0A7S1TIE5-F1
#
_entry.id   AF-A0A7S1TIE5-F1
#
_cell.length_a   1.000
_cell.length_b   1.000
_cell.length_c   1.000
_cell.angle_alpha   90.00
_cell.angle_beta   90.00
_cell.angle_gamma   90.00
#
_symmetry.space_group_name_H-M   'P 1'
#
loop_
_entity.id
_entity.type
_entity.pdbx_description
1 polymer ?
#
loop_
_entity_poly.entity_id
_entity_poly.type
_entity_poly.pdbx_seq_one_letter_code
_entity_poly.pdbx_strand_id
1 'polypeptide(L)'
;SLVDIDRDGDLDLIALAAYQYPLWLAYENNGTGSFHRVSSPVLESSTIIIDPDLHFHRGFVFLDYNLDGYPDLFLLGGGLLLLKGLPNFQFENVTDSMLSSTYFGRNFSSGVVIDFDNDGDFDVYFS
;
A
#
# COMPACT_ATOMS: atom_id res chain seq x y z
N SER A 1 8.79 -4.51 0.00
CA SER A 1 9.08 -3.83 1.27
C SER A 1 8.96 -4.83 2.40
N LEU A 2 9.70 -4.59 3.48
CA LEU A 2 9.50 -5.28 4.76
C LEU A 2 8.66 -4.39 5.68
N VAL A 3 7.65 -4.95 6.32
CA VAL A 3 6.70 -4.23 7.21
C VAL A 3 6.00 -5.26 8.11
N ASP A 4 5.72 -4.92 9.36
CA ASP A 4 4.93 -5.76 10.28
C ASP A 4 3.43 -5.53 10.00
N ILE A 5 2.82 -6.34 9.11
CA ILE A 5 1.47 -6.08 8.58
C ILE A 5 0.40 -6.56 9.55
N ASP A 6 0.63 -7.70 10.19
CA ASP A 6 -0.32 -8.31 11.11
C ASP A 6 -0.07 -7.97 12.59
N ARG A 7 1.05 -7.29 12.88
CA ARG A 7 1.46 -6.78 14.20
C ARG A 7 1.88 -7.88 15.16
N ASP A 8 2.41 -8.99 14.64
CA ASP A 8 2.93 -10.09 15.46
C ASP A 8 4.36 -9.83 15.99
N GLY A 9 4.98 -8.74 15.54
CA GLY A 9 6.30 -8.28 15.98
C GLY A 9 7.45 -8.80 15.11
N ASP A 10 7.15 -9.46 14.00
CA ASP A 10 8.11 -9.76 12.96
C ASP A 10 7.87 -8.92 11.69
N LEU A 11 8.82 -8.97 10.74
CA LEU A 11 8.67 -8.24 9.48
C LEU A 11 8.20 -9.16 8.37
N ASP A 12 7.06 -8.83 7.78
CA ASP A 12 6.47 -9.47 6.62
C ASP A 12 7.03 -8.91 5.31
N LEU A 13 6.83 -9.66 4.23
CA LEU A 13 7.23 -9.24 2.90
C LEU A 13 6.00 -8.93 2.03
N ILE A 14 5.91 -7.67 1.59
CA ILE A 14 5.07 -7.31 0.45
C ILE A 14 5.93 -7.02 -0.78
N ALA A 15 5.53 -7.53 -1.93
CA ALA A 15 6.14 -7.21 -3.20
C ALA A 15 5.08 -6.89 -4.24
N LEU A 16 5.37 -5.84 -5.01
CA LEU A 16 4.63 -5.49 -6.22
C LEU A 16 5.46 -5.95 -7.42
N ALA A 17 4.96 -6.93 -8.14
CA ALA A 17 5.46 -7.30 -9.45
C ALA A 17 4.58 -6.63 -10.51
N ALA A 18 5.08 -5.53 -11.09
CA ALA A 18 4.39 -4.82 -12.15
C ALA A 18 5.04 -5.16 -13.50
N TYR A 19 4.34 -5.95 -14.33
CA TYR A 19 4.68 -6.10 -15.75
C TYR A 19 3.53 -5.59 -16.60
N GLN A 20 2.59 -6.44 -17.03
CA GLN A 20 1.40 -6.01 -17.77
C GLN A 20 0.15 -5.90 -16.88
N TYR A 21 0.16 -6.62 -15.76
CA TYR A 21 -0.85 -6.56 -14.71
C TYR A 21 -0.11 -6.52 -13.37
N PRO A 22 -0.54 -5.68 -12.42
CA PRO A 22 0.05 -5.69 -11.09
C PRO A 22 -0.25 -7.02 -10.41
N LEU A 23 0.81 -7.68 -9.98
CA LEU A 23 0.73 -8.84 -9.11
C LEU A 23 1.23 -8.43 -7.73
N TRP A 24 0.31 -8.40 -6.78
CA TRP A 24 0.62 -8.25 -5.37
C TRP A 24 0.97 -9.59 -4.77
N LEU A 25 2.10 -9.63 -4.07
CA LEU A 25 2.57 -10.78 -3.34
C LEU A 25 2.72 -10.37 -1.87
N ALA A 26 1.91 -10.96 -1.01
CA ALA A 26 2.03 -10.83 0.44
C ALA A 26 2.53 -12.15 1.02
N TYR A 27 3.53 -12.06 1.88
CA TYR A 27 4.12 -13.19 2.58
C TYR A 27 4.25 -12.87 4.06
N GLU A 28 3.60 -13.69 4.88
CA GLU A 28 3.69 -13.67 6.33
C GLU A 28 4.98 -14.36 6.76
N ASN A 29 5.78 -13.69 7.56
CA ASN A 29 6.88 -14.30 8.30
C ASN A 29 6.31 -14.85 9.63
N ASN A 30 6.89 -15.94 10.12
CA ASN A 30 6.38 -16.63 11.32
C ASN A 30 7.35 -16.59 12.51
N GLY A 31 8.24 -15.60 12.51
CA GLY A 31 9.28 -15.36 13.50
C GLY A 31 10.50 -16.26 13.37
N THR A 32 10.47 -17.22 12.43
CA THR A 32 11.57 -18.18 12.23
C THR A 32 12.41 -17.91 10.98
N GLY A 33 12.11 -16.83 10.26
CA GLY A 33 12.71 -16.51 8.96
C GLY A 33 12.11 -17.33 7.81
N SER A 34 10.96 -17.96 8.02
CA SER A 34 10.20 -18.70 7.01
C SER A 34 8.99 -17.88 6.59
N PHE A 35 8.74 -17.81 5.28
CA PHE A 35 7.68 -17.00 4.69
C PHE A 35 6.62 -17.87 4.03
N HIS A 36 5.34 -17.55 4.23
CA HIS A 36 4.21 -18.24 3.60
C HIS A 36 3.35 -17.23 2.85
N ARG A 37 2.89 -17.58 1.65
CA ARG A 37 2.06 -16.67 0.86
C ARG A 37 0.69 -16.52 1.50
N VAL A 38 0.28 -15.28 1.76
CA VAL A 38 -1.06 -14.94 2.23
C VAL A 38 -1.87 -14.35 1.07
N SER A 39 -3.15 -14.70 1.01
CA SER A 39 -4.10 -14.13 0.05
C SER A 39 -4.83 -12.94 0.66
N SER A 40 -4.93 -11.85 -0.08
CA SER A 40 -5.76 -10.71 0.28
C SER A 40 -6.70 -10.41 -0.88
N PRO A 41 -8.03 -10.55 -0.70
CA PRO A 41 -8.99 -10.35 -1.79
C PRO A 41 -8.88 -8.97 -2.44
N VAL A 42 -8.56 -7.94 -1.64
CA VAL A 42 -8.38 -6.57 -2.17
C VAL A 42 -7.10 -6.49 -2.98
N LEU A 43 -5.94 -6.95 -2.47
CA LEU A 43 -4.67 -6.93 -3.22
C LEU A 43 -4.72 -7.79 -4.48
N GLU A 44 -5.47 -8.89 -4.45
CA GLU A 44 -5.67 -9.79 -5.59
C GLU A 44 -6.81 -9.34 -6.53
N SER A 45 -7.51 -8.24 -6.21
CA SER A 45 -8.61 -7.71 -7.02
C SER A 45 -8.10 -6.90 -8.21
N SER A 46 -8.78 -7.02 -9.35
CA SER A 46 -8.59 -6.15 -10.51
C SER A 46 -9.04 -4.70 -10.28
N THR A 47 -9.75 -4.42 -9.19
CA THR A 47 -10.20 -3.06 -8.81
C THR A 47 -9.09 -2.15 -8.30
N ILE A 48 -7.88 -2.70 -8.07
CA ILE A 48 -6.68 -1.90 -7.76
C ILE A 48 -6.11 -1.21 -9.01
N ILE A 49 -6.60 -1.53 -10.22
CA ILE A 49 -6.18 -0.87 -11.45
C ILE A 49 -6.76 0.55 -11.47
N ILE A 50 -5.90 1.54 -11.22
CA ILE A 50 -6.28 2.96 -11.09
C ILE A 50 -6.69 3.55 -12.45
N ASP A 51 -6.09 3.08 -13.54
CA ASP A 51 -6.45 3.47 -14.90
C ASP A 51 -5.97 2.38 -15.89
N PRO A 52 -6.88 1.77 -16.68
CA PRO A 52 -6.51 0.82 -17.70
C PRO A 52 -5.57 1.40 -18.76
N ASP A 53 -5.51 2.70 -19.01
CA ASP A 53 -4.60 3.28 -20.00
C ASP A 53 -3.21 3.62 -19.39
N LEU A 54 -3.10 3.67 -18.06
CA LEU A 54 -1.86 3.98 -17.32
C LEU A 54 -1.30 2.79 -16.54
N HIS A 55 -1.64 1.55 -16.97
CA HIS A 55 -1.27 0.16 -16.61
C HIS A 55 -0.18 -0.20 -15.55
N PHE A 56 0.48 0.73 -14.85
CA PHE A 56 1.65 0.43 -14.02
C PHE A 56 1.55 1.17 -12.69
N HIS A 57 1.40 0.40 -11.63
CA HIS A 57 1.85 0.84 -10.32
C HIS A 57 3.38 0.91 -10.36
N ARG A 58 3.92 2.08 -10.06
CA ARG A 58 5.36 2.37 -10.11
C ARG A 58 6.03 2.20 -8.76
N GLY A 59 5.24 2.31 -7.70
CA GLY A 59 5.73 2.18 -6.34
C GLY A 59 4.59 2.15 -5.35
N PHE A 60 4.97 1.98 -4.10
CA PHE A 60 4.07 2.04 -2.97
C PHE A 60 4.83 2.47 -1.73
N VAL A 61 4.11 3.00 -0.75
CA VAL A 61 4.63 3.32 0.58
C VAL A 61 3.65 2.84 1.66
N PHE A 62 4.18 2.50 2.82
CA PHE A 62 3.37 2.19 4.00
C PHE A 62 3.36 3.36 4.97
N LEU A 63 2.19 3.62 5.54
CA LEU A 63 1.94 4.62 6.57
C LEU A 63 0.69 4.20 7.35
N ASP A 64 0.67 4.35 8.66
CA ASP A 64 -0.57 4.31 9.46
C ASP A 64 -1.17 5.73 9.51
N TYR A 65 -2.04 6.08 8.56
CA TYR A 65 -2.52 7.46 8.40
C TYR A 65 -3.61 7.84 9.41
N ASN A 66 -4.31 6.83 9.95
CA ASN A 66 -5.43 7.03 10.87
C ASN A 66 -5.07 6.69 12.33
N LEU A 67 -3.82 6.29 12.58
CA LEU A 67 -3.29 5.92 13.89
C LEU A 67 -4.05 4.74 14.53
N ASP A 68 -4.56 3.80 13.72
CA ASP A 68 -5.21 2.58 14.20
C ASP A 68 -4.22 1.44 14.50
N GLY A 69 -2.95 1.67 14.15
CA GLY A 69 -1.82 0.79 14.38
C GLY A 69 -1.67 -0.30 13.32
N TYR A 70 -2.48 -0.33 12.27
CA TYR A 70 -2.28 -1.20 11.11
C TYR A 70 -1.63 -0.41 9.97
N PRO A 71 -0.58 -0.93 9.32
CA PRO A 71 0.03 -0.25 8.18
C PRO A 71 -0.95 -0.12 7.00
N ASP A 72 -1.25 1.12 6.59
CA ASP A 72 -1.98 1.40 5.36
C ASP A 72 -1.03 1.48 4.17
N LEU A 73 -1.56 1.20 2.99
CA LEU A 73 -0.78 1.09 1.75
C LEU A 73 -1.22 2.16 0.74
N PHE A 74 -0.30 3.07 0.44
CA PHE A 74 -0.44 4.02 -0.66
C PHE A 74 0.19 3.46 -1.93
N LEU A 75 -0.59 3.39 -3.00
CA LEU A 75 -0.12 2.95 -4.32
C LEU A 75 0.07 4.13 -5.26
N LEU A 76 1.18 4.11 -5.99
CA LEU A 76 1.62 5.16 -6.89
C LEU A 76 1.62 4.64 -8.31
N GLY A 77 1.05 5.39 -9.25
CA GLY A 77 1.01 5.03 -10.67
C GLY A 77 0.27 6.08 -11.46
N GLY A 78 -0.65 5.68 -12.33
CA GLY A 78 -1.62 6.55 -13.02
C GLY A 78 -2.67 7.21 -12.10
N GLY A 79 -2.31 7.41 -10.85
CA GLY A 79 -3.07 8.06 -9.79
C GLY A 79 -2.57 7.57 -8.43
N LEU A 80 -3.34 7.90 -7.40
CA LEU A 80 -3.11 7.42 -6.03
C LEU A 80 -4.24 6.48 -5.62
N LEU A 81 -3.88 5.36 -4.99
CA LEU A 81 -4.81 4.50 -4.28
C LEU A 81 -4.41 4.48 -2.81
N LEU A 82 -5.38 4.62 -1.91
CA LEU A 82 -5.21 4.42 -0.49
C LEU A 82 -5.98 3.18 -0.04
N LEU A 83 -5.23 2.19 0.42
CA LEU A 83 -5.75 0.96 1.00
C LEU A 83 -5.52 0.98 2.51
N LYS A 84 -6.59 1.09 3.28
CA LYS A 84 -6.51 1.05 4.74
C LYS A 84 -6.18 -0.37 5.20
N GLY A 85 -5.16 -0.52 6.05
CA GLY A 85 -4.76 -1.78 6.66
C GLY A 85 -5.82 -2.32 7.60
N LEU A 86 -5.94 -3.64 7.66
CA LEU A 86 -6.83 -4.36 8.55
C LEU A 86 -6.11 -5.61 9.08
N PRO A 87 -6.59 -6.23 10.17
CA PRO A 87 -6.00 -7.47 10.68
C PRO A 87 -5.90 -8.57 9.62
N ASN A 88 -4.91 -9.46 9.76
CA ASN A 88 -4.74 -10.66 8.93
C ASN A 88 -4.54 -10.35 7.43
N PHE A 89 -3.65 -9.40 7.11
CA PHE A 89 -3.31 -9.01 5.73
C PHE A 89 -4.53 -8.56 4.89
N GLN A 90 -5.58 -8.08 5.56
CA GLN A 90 -6.75 -7.53 4.89
C GLN A 90 -6.55 -6.04 4.63
N PHE A 91 -7.23 -5.55 3.60
CA PHE A 91 -7.20 -4.14 3.23
C PHE A 91 -8.59 -3.67 2.83
N GLU A 92 -8.87 -2.39 3.03
CA GLU A 92 -10.08 -1.72 2.56
C GLU A 92 -9.71 -0.57 1.62
N ASN A 93 -10.30 -0.52 0.43
CA ASN A 93 -10.07 0.60 -0.47
C ASN A 93 -10.89 1.82 -0.01
N VAL A 94 -10.19 2.84 0.49
CA VAL A 94 -10.80 4.08 1.01
C VAL A 94 -10.47 5.30 0.13
N THR A 95 -9.96 5.05 -1.08
CA THR A 95 -9.45 6.09 -1.99
C THR A 95 -10.49 7.18 -2.25
N ASP A 96 -11.70 6.80 -2.64
CA ASP A 96 -12.75 7.77 -3.01
C ASP A 96 -13.27 8.60 -1.83
N SER A 97 -13.19 8.07 -0.62
CA SER A 97 -13.61 8.79 0.59
C SER A 97 -12.52 9.72 1.14
N MET A 98 -11.25 9.44 0.86
CA MET A 98 -10.11 10.12 1.47
C MET A 98 -9.36 11.03 0.51
N LEU A 99 -9.31 10.69 -0.78
CA LEU A 99 -8.52 11.41 -1.79
C LEU A 99 -9.43 12.16 -2.77
N SER A 100 -9.01 13.37 -3.12
CA SER A 100 -9.68 14.16 -4.16
C SER A 100 -9.53 13.51 -5.53
N SER A 101 -10.56 13.64 -6.37
CA SER A 101 -10.51 13.16 -7.76
C SER A 101 -9.42 13.82 -8.62
N THR A 102 -8.84 14.92 -8.15
CA THR A 102 -7.71 15.62 -8.79
C THR A 102 -6.44 14.76 -8.86
N TYR A 103 -6.34 13.71 -8.04
CA TYR A 103 -5.19 12.80 -8.00
C TYR A 103 -5.34 11.60 -8.97
N PHE A 104 -6.49 11.42 -9.60
CA PHE A 104 -6.66 10.42 -10.65
C PHE A 104 -6.08 10.92 -11.99
N GLY A 105 -5.40 10.05 -12.74
CA GLY A 105 -4.81 10.39 -14.04
C GLY A 105 -3.51 11.22 -13.98
N ARG A 106 -3.02 11.54 -12.77
CA ARG A 106 -1.66 12.07 -12.57
C ARG A 106 -0.69 10.91 -12.36
N ASN A 107 0.51 11.04 -12.90
CA ASN A 107 1.54 10.01 -12.74
C ASN A 107 2.39 10.29 -11.49
N PHE A 108 2.41 9.34 -10.57
CA PHE A 108 3.29 9.33 -9.40
C PHE A 108 4.28 8.18 -9.50
N SER A 109 5.54 8.46 -9.21
CA SER A 109 6.68 7.55 -9.40
C SER A 109 7.37 7.16 -8.11
N SER A 110 7.37 8.04 -7.11
CA SER A 110 7.91 7.77 -5.79
C SER A 110 7.14 8.51 -4.71
N GLY A 111 7.22 7.96 -3.50
CA GLY A 111 6.65 8.53 -2.29
C GLY A 111 7.67 8.47 -1.16
N VAL A 112 7.64 9.43 -0.25
CA VAL A 112 8.38 9.39 1.01
C VAL A 112 7.45 9.71 2.16
N VAL A 113 7.63 8.98 3.26
CA VAL A 113 6.88 9.15 4.51
C VAL A 113 7.82 9.83 5.51
N ILE A 114 7.39 10.95 6.08
CA ILE A 114 8.18 11.77 6.99
C ILE A 114 7.25 12.64 7.84
N ASP A 115 7.54 12.79 9.13
CA ASP A 115 6.90 13.80 9.98
C ASP A 115 7.53 15.16 9.64
N PHE A 116 6.95 15.88 8.67
CA PHE A 116 7.57 17.07 8.08
C PHE A 116 7.37 18.31 8.95
N ASP A 117 6.20 18.43 9.57
CA ASP A 117 5.85 19.58 10.41
C ASP A 117 6.06 19.35 11.92
N ASN A 118 6.50 18.14 12.30
CA ASN A 118 6.86 17.75 13.66
C ASN A 118 5.65 17.81 14.61
N ASP A 119 4.47 17.44 14.13
CA ASP A 119 3.25 17.34 14.93
C ASP A 119 3.02 15.92 15.51
N GLY A 120 3.82 14.95 15.06
CA GLY A 120 3.80 13.58 15.53
C GLY A 120 2.89 12.65 14.73
N ASP A 121 2.23 13.14 13.68
CA ASP A 121 1.74 12.32 12.58
C ASP A 121 2.76 12.30 11.42
N PHE A 122 2.59 11.36 10.50
CA PHE A 122 3.51 11.19 9.39
C PHE A 122 2.87 11.71 8.11
N ASP A 123 3.54 12.62 7.43
CA ASP A 123 3.15 13.10 6.11
C ASP A 123 3.63 12.19 4.99
N VAL A 124 2.97 12.28 3.84
CA VAL A 124 3.42 11.64 2.60
C VAL A 124 3.62 12.66 1.49
N TYR A 125 4.80 12.63 0.88
CA TYR A 125 5.14 13.42 -0.29
C TYR A 125 5.29 12.52 -1.51
N PHE A 126 4.68 12.90 -2.64
CA PHE A 126 4.73 12.16 -3.89
C PHE A 126 5.37 12.98 -5.02
N SER A 127 6.02 12.30 -5.99
CA SER A 127 6.64 12.92 -7.18
C SER A 127 6.34 12.19 -8.48
#